data_AF-A0A7R8ZUV6-F1
#
_entry.id   AF-A0A7R8ZUV6-F1
#
_cell.length_a   1.000
_cell.length_b   1.000
_cell.length_c   1.000
_cell.angle_alpha   90.00
_cell.angle_beta   90.00
_cell.angle_gamma   90.00
#
_symmetry.space_group_name_H-M   'P 1'
#
loop_
_entity.id
_entity.type
_entity.pdbx_description
1 polymer ?
#
loop_
_entity_poly.entity_id
_entity_poly.type
_entity_poly.pdbx_seq_one_letter_code
_entity_poly.pdbx_strand_id
1 'polypeptide(L)'
;MKFVDEFRDPDKARHLVKQINRLVEKIEITRHRPLQLMEFCGGHTHTIFRYGIEQMLPDCIEMIHGPGCPVCVLPMGRVDDCVELAERPDVIFTTFGDAMRVPGSKKSLLQAKAEGADIRMVYSPLDALALARKNPDKQVIFFALGFETTMPSTALTVKQAKAEGIQNFSLFCNHITTVPTIKAILDSPDMQIDGFLAPGHVSMVVGEQPFEFVADTYDKPIVITGFEPLDILQSIQMVLQQLAENRHEVENQYTRVVPKAGNAAALSAVTEVFELREFFEWRGLGSIDHSGVKMRSDFAGYDAERKFQVA
;
A
#
# COMPACT_ATOMS: atom_id res chain seq x y z
N MET A 1 2.56 11.08 -23.31
CA MET A 1 1.59 10.20 -22.63
C MET A 1 0.26 10.95 -22.65
N LYS A 2 -0.79 10.45 -23.31
CA LYS A 2 -2.11 11.12 -23.30
C LYS A 2 -2.49 11.36 -21.82
N PHE A 3 -3.05 12.52 -21.52
CA PHE A 3 -3.50 12.99 -20.19
C PHE A 3 -2.47 13.60 -19.22
N VAL A 4 -1.15 13.44 -19.42
CA VAL A 4 -0.16 14.03 -18.47
C VAL A 4 -0.20 15.56 -18.47
N ASP A 5 -0.33 16.18 -19.64
CA ASP A 5 -0.38 17.65 -19.75
C ASP A 5 -1.70 18.20 -19.20
N GLU A 6 -2.81 17.46 -19.37
CA GLU A 6 -4.15 17.89 -18.93
C GLU A 6 -4.35 17.80 -17.42
N PHE A 7 -3.70 16.84 -16.75
CA PHE A 7 -3.71 16.63 -15.29
C PHE A 7 -2.57 17.35 -14.55
N ARG A 8 -1.78 18.16 -15.27
CA ARG A 8 -0.71 19.03 -14.73
C ARG A 8 -0.89 20.50 -15.12
N ASP A 9 -2.08 20.84 -15.63
CA ASP A 9 -2.42 22.17 -16.12
C ASP A 9 -2.42 23.20 -14.96
N PRO A 10 -1.53 24.20 -14.99
CA PRO A 10 -1.44 25.23 -13.94
C PRO A 10 -2.70 26.10 -13.81
N ASP A 11 -3.45 26.33 -14.89
CA ASP A 11 -4.68 27.12 -14.86
C ASP A 11 -5.80 26.38 -14.11
N LYS A 12 -5.93 25.07 -14.37
CA LYS A 12 -6.86 24.22 -13.62
C LYS A 12 -6.47 24.12 -12.15
N ALA A 13 -5.17 24.01 -11.86
CA ALA A 13 -4.68 23.98 -10.47
C ALA A 13 -5.07 25.27 -9.72
N ARG A 14 -4.84 26.44 -10.35
CA ARG A 14 -5.27 27.73 -9.79
C ARG A 14 -6.78 27.80 -9.56
N HIS A 15 -7.59 27.21 -10.44
CA HIS A 15 -9.04 27.17 -10.26
C HIS A 15 -9.44 26.31 -9.05
N LEU A 16 -8.86 25.11 -8.92
CA LEU A 16 -9.10 24.22 -7.78
C LEU A 16 -8.70 24.88 -6.45
N VAL A 17 -7.52 25.51 -6.40
CA VAL A 17 -7.07 26.23 -5.20
C VAL A 17 -8.05 27.34 -4.81
N LYS A 18 -8.58 28.11 -5.78
CA LYS A 18 -9.61 29.12 -5.50
C LYS A 18 -10.90 28.51 -4.95
N GLN A 19 -11.30 27.32 -5.42
CA GLN A 19 -12.47 26.62 -4.89
C GLN A 19 -12.21 26.10 -3.47
N ILE A 20 -11.03 25.51 -3.21
CA ILE A 20 -10.59 25.07 -1.89
C ILE A 20 -10.66 26.23 -0.88
N ASN A 21 -10.12 27.40 -1.22
CA ASN A 21 -10.18 28.59 -0.36
C ASN A 21 -11.62 28.97 0.03
N ARG A 22 -12.54 28.97 -0.95
CA ARG A 22 -13.97 29.28 -0.71
C ARG A 22 -14.69 28.22 0.12
N LEU A 23 -14.30 26.96 0.02
CA LEU A 23 -14.93 25.88 0.76
C LEU A 23 -14.52 25.92 2.22
N VAL A 24 -13.24 26.11 2.49
CA VAL A 24 -12.69 26.24 3.83
C VAL A 24 -13.41 27.31 4.66
N GLU A 25 -13.72 28.48 4.07
CA GLU A 25 -14.46 29.56 4.74
C GLU A 25 -15.85 29.12 5.29
N LYS A 26 -16.44 28.07 4.70
CA LYS A 26 -17.75 27.53 5.09
C LYS A 26 -17.66 26.42 6.13
N ILE A 27 -16.48 25.86 6.36
CA ILE A 27 -16.29 24.75 7.30
C ILE A 27 -15.96 25.34 8.67
N GLU A 28 -16.90 25.22 9.62
CA GLU A 28 -16.82 25.89 10.92
C GLU A 28 -15.55 25.52 11.72
N ILE A 29 -15.14 24.25 11.68
CA ILE A 29 -13.99 23.75 12.46
C ILE A 29 -12.68 24.47 12.14
N THR A 30 -12.54 25.00 10.91
CA THR A 30 -11.34 25.72 10.44
C THR A 30 -11.09 27.03 11.21
N ARG A 31 -12.11 27.54 11.91
CA ARG A 31 -12.02 28.73 12.77
C ARG A 31 -11.37 28.46 14.12
N HIS A 32 -11.30 27.18 14.51
CA HIS A 32 -10.84 26.76 15.83
C HIS A 32 -9.54 25.95 15.76
N ARG A 33 -9.37 25.13 14.73
CA ARG A 33 -8.14 24.37 14.46
C ARG A 33 -7.96 24.09 12.97
N PRO A 34 -6.74 23.75 12.50
CA PRO A 34 -6.55 23.23 11.15
C PRO A 34 -7.38 21.96 10.91
N LEU A 35 -7.84 21.79 9.67
CA LEU A 35 -8.40 20.55 9.16
C LEU A 35 -7.28 19.56 8.87
N GLN A 36 -7.38 18.34 9.40
CA GLN A 36 -6.41 17.29 9.15
C GLN A 36 -6.92 16.33 8.07
N LEU A 37 -6.28 16.36 6.90
CA LEU A 37 -6.61 15.47 5.78
C LEU A 37 -5.51 14.42 5.61
N MET A 38 -5.85 13.15 5.75
CA MET A 38 -4.87 12.07 5.65
C MET A 38 -4.87 11.43 4.26
N GLU A 39 -3.70 11.34 3.64
CA GLU A 39 -3.49 10.42 2.52
C GLU A 39 -2.90 9.09 3.00
N PHE A 40 -3.28 8.00 2.34
CA PHE A 40 -2.80 6.65 2.66
C PHE A 40 -2.10 6.02 1.46
N CYS A 41 -1.13 6.69 0.84
CA CYS A 41 -0.36 6.13 -0.25
C CYS A 41 0.98 6.84 -0.45
N GLY A 42 2.09 6.12 -0.39
CA GLY A 42 3.42 6.69 -0.68
C GLY A 42 3.53 7.39 -2.06
N GLY A 43 2.71 6.98 -3.04
CA GLY A 43 2.62 7.67 -4.34
C GLY A 43 1.92 9.03 -4.27
N HIS A 44 0.91 9.18 -3.41
CA HIS A 44 0.29 10.47 -3.11
C HIS A 44 1.26 11.36 -2.34
N THR A 45 1.90 10.84 -1.29
CA THR A 45 2.98 11.54 -0.56
C THR A 45 4.02 12.09 -1.54
N HIS A 46 4.56 11.24 -2.42
CA HIS A 46 5.56 11.65 -3.40
C HIS A 46 5.07 12.78 -4.30
N THR A 47 3.82 12.73 -4.76
CA THR A 47 3.23 13.75 -5.63
C THR A 47 3.01 15.06 -4.88
N ILE A 48 2.50 15.01 -3.65
CA ILE A 48 2.32 16.18 -2.79
C ILE A 48 3.64 16.92 -2.60
N PHE A 49 4.71 16.21 -2.23
CA PHE A 49 6.03 16.81 -2.06
C PHE A 49 6.63 17.30 -3.38
N ARG A 50 6.60 16.47 -4.44
CA ARG A 50 7.23 16.78 -5.72
C ARG A 50 6.66 18.04 -6.38
N TYR A 51 5.35 18.25 -6.23
CA TYR A 51 4.66 19.40 -6.82
C TYR A 51 4.37 20.51 -5.82
N GLY A 52 4.79 20.38 -4.56
CA GLY A 52 4.57 21.37 -3.52
C GLY A 52 3.09 21.64 -3.24
N ILE A 53 2.23 20.62 -3.32
CA ILE A 53 0.77 20.79 -3.21
C ILE A 53 0.39 21.44 -1.89
N GLU A 54 1.02 21.06 -0.78
CA GLU A 54 0.79 21.68 0.54
C GLU A 54 1.02 23.19 0.54
N GLN A 55 2.03 23.67 -0.19
CA GLN A 55 2.33 25.11 -0.31
C GLN A 55 1.26 25.87 -1.12
N MET A 56 0.38 25.15 -1.82
CA MET A 56 -0.74 25.71 -2.57
C MET A 56 -2.03 25.75 -1.75
N LEU A 57 -2.09 25.05 -0.61
CA LEU A 57 -3.28 24.96 0.23
C LEU A 57 -3.30 26.11 1.25
N PRO A 58 -4.50 26.53 1.70
CA PRO A 58 -4.65 27.42 2.85
C PRO A 58 -3.99 26.87 4.12
N ASP A 59 -3.43 27.73 4.97
CA ASP A 59 -2.73 27.36 6.22
C ASP A 59 -3.59 26.57 7.22
N CYS A 60 -4.92 26.63 7.09
CA CYS A 60 -5.86 25.88 7.92
C CYS A 60 -6.17 24.47 7.38
N ILE A 61 -5.45 24.00 6.36
CA ILE A 61 -5.44 22.59 5.94
C ILE A 61 -4.06 22.02 6.23
N GLU A 62 -4.04 20.98 7.06
CA GLU A 62 -2.86 20.19 7.39
C GLU A 62 -2.97 18.83 6.69
N MET A 63 -1.99 18.51 5.84
CA MET A 63 -1.89 17.19 5.24
C MET A 63 -1.17 16.24 6.18
N ILE A 64 -1.80 15.10 6.48
CA ILE A 64 -1.24 14.04 7.29
C ILE A 64 -0.81 12.89 6.37
N HIS A 65 0.46 12.49 6.44
CA HIS A 65 0.98 11.37 5.64
C HIS A 65 0.82 10.06 6.41
N GLY A 66 -0.18 9.28 6.03
CA GLY A 66 -0.48 8.00 6.64
C GLY A 66 0.56 6.91 6.30
N PRO A 67 0.43 5.72 6.93
CA PRO A 67 1.35 4.60 6.74
C PRO A 67 1.13 3.84 5.41
N GLY A 68 0.99 4.56 4.30
CA GLY A 68 0.71 4.03 2.96
C GLY A 68 1.94 3.53 2.19
N CYS A 69 3.06 3.29 2.87
CA CYS A 69 4.31 2.78 2.31
C CYS A 69 4.66 1.42 2.95
N PRO A 70 4.48 0.28 2.26
CA PRO A 70 4.63 -1.04 2.86
C PRO A 70 6.06 -1.33 3.33
N VAL A 71 7.06 -0.76 2.65
CA VAL A 71 8.47 -0.86 3.02
C VAL A 71 8.77 -0.07 4.31
N CYS A 72 8.14 1.09 4.46
CA CYS A 72 8.36 2.00 5.58
C CYS A 72 7.82 1.44 6.90
N VAL A 73 6.75 0.65 6.81
CA VAL A 73 6.10 0.00 7.96
C VAL A 73 6.63 -1.41 8.25
N LEU A 74 7.59 -1.91 7.47
CA LEU A 74 8.12 -3.27 7.61
C LEU A 74 8.84 -3.45 8.96
N PRO A 75 8.44 -4.38 9.84
CA PRO A 75 9.11 -4.62 11.12
C PRO A 75 10.57 -5.03 10.95
N MET A 76 11.43 -4.67 11.91
CA MET A 76 12.85 -5.07 11.86
C MET A 76 13.01 -6.59 11.92
N GLY A 77 12.18 -7.29 12.71
CA GLY A 77 12.21 -8.76 12.78
C GLY A 77 12.00 -9.42 11.42
N ARG A 78 11.07 -8.91 10.61
CA ARG A 78 10.84 -9.42 9.24
C ARG A 78 12.02 -9.21 8.31
N VAL A 79 12.79 -8.14 8.50
CA VAL A 79 14.06 -7.95 7.77
C VAL A 79 15.11 -8.94 8.24
N ASP A 80 15.18 -9.22 9.53
CA ASP A 80 16.09 -10.22 10.08
C ASP A 80 15.78 -11.62 9.52
N ASP A 81 14.50 -12.01 9.42
CA ASP A 81 14.08 -13.26 8.78
C ASP A 81 14.50 -13.31 7.29
N CYS A 82 14.37 -12.18 6.58
CA CYS A 82 14.84 -12.09 5.19
C CYS A 82 16.35 -12.32 5.08
N VAL A 83 17.14 -11.76 6.01
CA VAL A 83 18.59 -11.93 6.05
C VAL A 83 18.93 -13.39 6.37
N GLU A 84 18.26 -14.00 7.35
CA GLU A 84 18.44 -15.42 7.68
C GLU A 84 18.18 -16.33 6.47
N LEU A 85 17.06 -16.11 5.77
CA LEU A 85 16.74 -16.85 4.55
C LEU A 85 17.79 -16.63 3.45
N ALA A 86 18.24 -15.40 3.25
CA ALA A 86 19.17 -15.04 2.19
C ALA A 86 20.59 -15.58 2.39
N GLU A 87 21.02 -15.78 3.63
CA GLU A 87 22.36 -16.27 3.96
C GLU A 87 22.52 -17.79 3.81
N ARG A 88 21.42 -18.49 3.52
CA ARG A 88 21.47 -19.93 3.26
C ARG A 88 22.22 -20.23 1.95
N PRO A 89 23.21 -21.13 1.94
CA PRO A 89 24.02 -21.41 0.75
C PRO A 89 23.22 -21.94 -0.47
N ASP A 90 22.07 -22.56 -0.23
CA ASP A 90 21.18 -23.13 -1.24
C ASP A 90 20.11 -22.15 -1.75
N VAL A 91 20.08 -20.91 -1.25
CA VAL A 91 19.04 -19.94 -1.57
C VAL A 91 19.51 -18.87 -2.57
N ILE A 92 18.63 -18.53 -3.51
CA ILE A 92 18.63 -17.27 -4.25
C ILE A 92 17.47 -16.45 -3.69
N PHE A 93 17.78 -15.40 -2.93
CA PHE A 93 16.76 -14.54 -2.36
C PHE A 93 16.45 -13.40 -3.32
N THR A 94 15.17 -13.13 -3.55
CA THR A 94 14.73 -12.13 -4.52
C THR A 94 13.80 -11.13 -3.87
N THR A 95 13.96 -9.86 -4.22
CA THR A 95 13.19 -8.77 -3.62
C THR A 95 13.13 -7.56 -4.56
N PHE A 96 12.22 -6.64 -4.28
CA PHE A 96 12.23 -5.32 -4.92
C PHE A 96 13.39 -4.46 -4.39
N GLY A 97 13.81 -3.48 -5.19
CA GLY A 97 14.99 -2.66 -4.87
C GLY A 97 14.83 -1.75 -3.65
N ASP A 98 13.61 -1.35 -3.33
CA ASP A 98 13.27 -0.49 -2.19
C ASP A 98 13.50 -1.19 -0.83
N ALA A 99 13.21 -2.50 -0.75
CA ALA A 99 13.41 -3.29 0.47
C ALA A 99 14.89 -3.56 0.79
N MET A 100 15.80 -3.41 -0.19
CA MET A 100 17.22 -3.76 -0.02
C MET A 100 17.92 -2.99 1.11
N ARG A 101 17.53 -1.73 1.32
CA ARG A 101 18.19 -0.81 2.27
C ARG A 101 17.48 -0.72 3.61
N VAL A 102 16.36 -1.42 3.80
CA VAL A 102 15.64 -1.38 5.06
C VAL A 102 16.54 -1.98 6.15
N PRO A 103 16.75 -1.29 7.28
CA PRO A 103 17.54 -1.83 8.36
C PRO A 103 16.77 -2.95 9.08
N GLY A 104 17.44 -4.08 9.28
CA GLY A 104 17.11 -5.07 10.32
C GLY A 104 17.82 -4.73 11.63
N SER A 105 17.73 -5.61 12.63
CA SER A 105 18.37 -5.40 13.93
C SER A 105 19.90 -5.48 13.86
N LYS A 106 20.44 -6.29 12.94
CA LYS A 106 21.89 -6.48 12.75
C LYS A 106 22.41 -5.88 11.46
N LYS A 107 21.73 -6.17 10.35
CA LYS A 107 22.13 -5.72 9.01
C LYS A 107 20.93 -5.69 8.06
N SER A 108 21.11 -5.01 6.94
CA SER A 108 20.17 -4.95 5.81
C SER A 108 20.45 -6.06 4.78
N LEU A 109 19.49 -6.32 3.90
CA LEU A 109 19.69 -7.21 2.74
C LEU A 109 20.84 -6.73 1.83
N LEU A 110 21.05 -5.42 1.71
CA LEU A 110 22.19 -4.88 0.95
C LEU A 110 23.53 -5.23 1.59
N GLN A 111 23.62 -5.21 2.92
CA GLN A 111 24.82 -5.63 3.64
C GLN A 111 25.05 -7.14 3.55
N ALA A 112 23.99 -7.95 3.74
CA ALA A 112 24.08 -9.40 3.55
C ALA A 112 24.56 -9.79 2.14
N LYS A 113 24.08 -9.07 1.11
CA LYS A 113 24.56 -9.23 -0.27
C LYS A 113 26.05 -8.91 -0.40
N ALA A 114 26.52 -7.84 0.23
CA ALA A 114 27.93 -7.45 0.21
C ALA A 114 28.82 -8.49 0.92
N GLU A 115 28.27 -9.23 1.87
CA GLU A 115 28.94 -10.32 2.60
C GLU A 115 28.87 -11.69 1.88
N GLY A 116 28.21 -11.76 0.71
CA GLY A 116 28.24 -12.93 -0.19
C GLY A 116 26.92 -13.67 -0.36
N ALA A 117 25.83 -13.23 0.26
CA ALA A 117 24.50 -13.82 0.03
C ALA A 117 24.02 -13.58 -1.43
N ASP A 118 23.43 -14.60 -2.08
CA ASP A 118 22.87 -14.47 -3.44
C ASP A 118 21.49 -13.79 -3.39
N ILE A 119 21.51 -12.47 -3.25
CA ILE A 119 20.31 -11.63 -3.27
C ILE A 119 20.18 -10.96 -4.63
N ARG A 120 19.05 -11.13 -5.33
CA ARG A 120 18.78 -10.55 -6.66
C ARG A 120 17.59 -9.61 -6.62
N MET A 121 17.82 -8.38 -7.07
CA MET A 121 16.73 -7.42 -7.26
C MET A 121 15.93 -7.81 -8.50
N VAL A 122 14.61 -7.84 -8.38
CA VAL A 122 13.67 -8.16 -9.45
C VAL A 122 12.63 -7.06 -9.60
N TYR A 123 11.95 -7.01 -10.74
CA TYR A 123 10.86 -6.06 -11.00
C TYR A 123 9.48 -6.69 -10.88
N SER A 124 9.40 -8.02 -10.86
CA SER A 124 8.16 -8.76 -10.67
C SER A 124 8.40 -10.11 -9.97
N PRO A 125 7.36 -10.69 -9.33
CA PRO A 125 7.44 -12.05 -8.83
C PRO A 125 7.65 -13.10 -9.95
N LEU A 126 7.25 -12.79 -11.20
CA LEU A 126 7.51 -13.65 -12.35
C LEU A 126 9.00 -13.76 -12.71
N ASP A 127 9.79 -12.71 -12.45
CA ASP A 127 11.24 -12.77 -12.63
C ASP A 127 11.86 -13.75 -11.63
N ALA A 128 11.37 -13.77 -10.39
CA ALA A 128 11.78 -14.73 -9.38
C ALA A 128 11.38 -16.17 -9.76
N LEU A 129 10.18 -16.36 -10.31
CA LEU A 129 9.78 -17.67 -10.85
C LEU A 129 10.65 -18.10 -12.04
N ALA A 130 11.04 -17.17 -12.92
CA ALA A 130 11.96 -17.44 -14.01
C ALA A 130 13.36 -17.83 -13.50
N LEU A 131 13.81 -17.25 -12.40
CA LEU A 131 15.04 -17.69 -11.72
C LEU A 131 14.89 -19.12 -11.17
N ALA A 132 13.75 -19.47 -10.57
CA ALA A 132 13.48 -20.83 -10.09
C ALA A 132 13.59 -21.88 -11.21
N ARG A 133 13.02 -21.57 -12.39
CA ARG A 133 13.14 -22.44 -13.58
C ARG A 133 14.58 -22.65 -14.04
N LYS A 134 15.42 -21.61 -13.93
CA LYS A 134 16.81 -21.64 -14.42
C LYS A 134 17.79 -22.28 -13.43
N ASN A 135 17.42 -22.39 -12.15
CA ASN A 135 18.29 -22.87 -11.07
C ASN A 135 17.56 -23.96 -10.27
N PRO A 136 17.29 -25.15 -10.87
CA PRO A 136 16.51 -26.21 -10.22
C PRO A 136 17.17 -26.79 -8.97
N ASP A 137 18.48 -26.59 -8.81
CA ASP A 137 19.31 -26.99 -7.67
C ASP A 137 19.30 -25.96 -6.51
N LYS A 138 18.67 -24.80 -6.70
CA LYS A 138 18.57 -23.72 -5.70
C LYS A 138 17.12 -23.47 -5.29
N GLN A 139 16.92 -23.10 -4.03
CA GLN A 139 15.66 -22.55 -3.55
C GLN A 139 15.58 -21.07 -3.92
N VAL A 140 14.52 -20.66 -4.61
CA VAL A 140 14.28 -19.27 -4.99
C VAL A 140 13.15 -18.72 -4.16
N ILE A 141 13.48 -17.77 -3.29
CA ILE A 141 12.54 -17.13 -2.37
C ILE A 141 12.25 -15.73 -2.89
N PHE A 142 10.98 -15.38 -3.06
CA PHE A 142 10.55 -14.02 -3.34
C PHE A 142 10.00 -13.37 -2.08
N PHE A 143 10.60 -12.25 -1.69
CA PHE A 143 10.11 -11.43 -0.59
C PHE A 143 8.86 -10.67 -1.05
N ALA A 144 7.69 -11.24 -0.74
CA ALA A 144 6.41 -10.73 -1.15
C ALA A 144 5.92 -9.71 -0.12
N LEU A 145 6.21 -8.43 -0.37
CA LEU A 145 5.74 -7.31 0.44
C LEU A 145 4.82 -6.38 -0.36
N GLY A 146 3.94 -5.68 0.33
CA GLY A 146 3.07 -4.67 -0.26
C GLY A 146 1.60 -4.83 0.11
N PHE A 147 0.83 -3.81 -0.26
CA PHE A 147 -0.62 -3.75 -0.09
C PHE A 147 -1.35 -4.63 -1.09
N GLU A 148 -2.67 -4.52 -1.14
CA GLU A 148 -3.55 -5.23 -2.06
C GLU A 148 -3.19 -5.02 -3.54
N THR A 149 -2.44 -3.97 -3.87
CA THR A 149 -1.92 -3.72 -5.22
C THR A 149 -0.93 -4.77 -5.71
N THR A 150 -0.12 -5.34 -4.83
CA THR A 150 0.94 -6.27 -5.21
C THR A 150 0.52 -7.74 -5.05
N MET A 151 -0.46 -8.02 -4.18
CA MET A 151 -0.97 -9.37 -3.90
C MET A 151 -1.45 -10.14 -5.14
N PRO A 152 -2.16 -9.55 -6.13
CA PRO A 152 -2.62 -10.32 -7.29
C PRO A 152 -1.47 -10.90 -8.11
N SER A 153 -0.39 -10.13 -8.29
CA SER A 153 0.77 -10.58 -9.06
C SER A 153 1.51 -11.73 -8.36
N THR A 154 1.63 -11.69 -7.04
CA THR A 154 2.28 -12.74 -6.25
C THR A 154 1.39 -13.99 -6.18
N ALA A 155 0.08 -13.83 -5.99
CA ALA A 155 -0.90 -14.92 -6.05
C ALA A 155 -0.86 -15.66 -7.40
N LEU A 156 -0.93 -14.92 -8.51
CA LEU A 156 -0.88 -15.49 -9.86
C LEU A 156 0.45 -16.21 -10.12
N THR A 157 1.56 -15.67 -9.63
CA THR A 157 2.88 -16.31 -9.75
C THR A 157 2.93 -17.65 -9.01
N VAL A 158 2.38 -17.74 -7.80
CA VAL A 158 2.29 -19.00 -7.05
C VAL A 158 1.39 -20.00 -7.76
N LYS A 159 0.24 -19.57 -8.27
CA LYS A 159 -0.65 -20.43 -9.05
C LYS A 159 0.06 -20.97 -10.29
N GLN A 160 0.84 -20.14 -10.98
CA GLN A 160 1.64 -20.56 -12.11
C GLN A 160 2.74 -21.56 -11.71
N ALA A 161 3.47 -21.32 -10.63
CA ALA A 161 4.47 -22.24 -10.11
C ALA A 161 3.84 -23.63 -9.79
N LYS A 162 2.64 -23.63 -9.20
CA LYS A 162 1.87 -24.85 -8.92
C LYS A 162 1.41 -25.57 -10.18
N ALA A 163 0.88 -24.86 -11.16
CA ALA A 163 0.46 -25.43 -12.43
C ALA A 163 1.62 -26.05 -13.23
N GLU A 164 2.81 -25.46 -13.13
CA GLU A 164 4.03 -25.95 -13.79
C GLU A 164 4.81 -26.98 -12.97
N GLY A 165 4.41 -27.25 -11.72
CA GLY A 165 5.10 -28.20 -10.84
C GLY A 165 6.46 -27.72 -10.31
N ILE A 166 6.74 -26.41 -10.31
CA ILE A 166 8.01 -25.82 -9.87
C ILE A 166 8.08 -25.79 -8.33
N GLN A 167 8.77 -26.76 -7.72
CA GLN A 167 8.79 -26.92 -6.26
C GLN A 167 9.84 -26.06 -5.53
N ASN A 168 10.81 -25.50 -6.25
CA ASN A 168 11.91 -24.72 -5.67
C ASN A 168 11.60 -23.20 -5.62
N PHE A 169 10.37 -22.79 -5.91
CA PHE A 169 9.91 -21.42 -5.73
C PHE A 169 9.08 -21.28 -4.44
N SER A 170 9.23 -20.19 -3.71
CA SER A 170 8.40 -19.86 -2.55
C SER A 170 8.30 -18.35 -2.30
N LEU A 171 7.21 -17.93 -1.67
CA LEU A 171 7.01 -16.56 -1.20
C LEU A 171 7.33 -16.48 0.30
N PHE A 172 8.11 -15.48 0.69
CA PHE A 172 8.11 -15.00 2.06
C PHE A 172 7.04 -13.89 2.18
N CYS A 173 5.82 -14.30 2.58
CA CYS A 173 4.61 -13.48 2.47
C CYS A 173 4.45 -12.48 3.63
N ASN A 174 4.73 -11.21 3.33
CA ASN A 174 4.60 -10.04 4.21
C ASN A 174 3.67 -8.99 3.59
N HIS A 175 2.64 -9.46 2.88
CA HIS A 175 1.59 -8.61 2.37
C HIS A 175 0.69 -8.11 3.51
N ILE A 176 0.27 -6.86 3.39
CA ILE A 176 -0.53 -6.14 4.39
C ILE A 176 -1.79 -5.55 3.74
N THR A 177 -2.82 -5.29 4.53
CA THR A 177 -4.12 -4.80 4.05
C THR A 177 -4.39 -3.39 4.55
N THR A 178 -5.11 -2.61 3.74
CA THR A 178 -5.36 -1.19 3.96
C THR A 178 -6.44 -0.94 5.01
N VAL A 179 -7.54 -1.69 4.95
CA VAL A 179 -8.73 -1.48 5.80
C VAL A 179 -8.41 -1.59 7.30
N PRO A 180 -7.78 -2.66 7.80
CA PRO A 180 -7.48 -2.78 9.23
C PRO A 180 -6.55 -1.69 9.73
N THR A 181 -5.64 -1.21 8.87
CA THR A 181 -4.69 -0.15 9.23
C THR A 181 -5.37 1.21 9.33
N ILE A 182 -6.24 1.56 8.38
CA ILE A 182 -7.06 2.78 8.48
C ILE A 182 -7.93 2.71 9.74
N LYS A 183 -8.53 1.54 10.02
CA LYS A 183 -9.33 1.33 11.22
C LYS A 183 -8.52 1.54 12.50
N ALA A 184 -7.30 1.00 12.59
CA ALA A 184 -6.42 1.18 13.74
C ALA A 184 -6.08 2.66 14.01
N ILE A 185 -5.93 3.47 12.96
CA ILE A 185 -5.73 4.93 13.07
C ILE A 185 -7.00 5.60 13.59
N LEU A 186 -8.16 5.22 13.05
CA LEU A 186 -9.46 5.77 13.42
C LEU A 186 -9.88 5.41 14.85
N ASP A 187 -9.50 4.23 15.35
CA ASP A 187 -9.75 3.76 16.72
C ASP A 187 -8.79 4.40 17.76
N SER A 188 -7.79 5.17 17.34
CA SER A 188 -6.85 5.82 18.25
C SER A 188 -7.53 6.95 19.06
N PRO A 189 -7.33 7.01 20.39
CA PRO A 189 -7.99 8.02 21.24
C PRO A 189 -7.61 9.47 20.90
N ASP A 190 -6.42 9.68 20.32
CA ASP A 190 -5.90 10.99 19.93
C ASP A 190 -6.19 11.31 18.45
N MET A 191 -7.06 10.56 17.77
CA MET A 191 -7.38 10.75 16.36
C MET A 191 -8.08 12.10 16.12
N GLN A 192 -7.50 12.93 15.25
CA GLN A 192 -7.99 14.26 14.87
C GLN A 192 -8.29 14.38 13.37
N ILE A 193 -8.24 13.28 12.62
CA ILE A 193 -8.41 13.27 11.16
C ILE A 193 -9.84 13.64 10.78
N ASP A 194 -9.97 14.59 9.85
CA ASP A 194 -11.25 15.11 9.38
C ASP A 194 -11.69 14.52 8.04
N GLY A 195 -10.77 13.99 7.24
CA GLY A 195 -11.09 13.33 5.97
C GLY A 195 -9.90 12.61 5.36
N PHE A 196 -10.16 11.77 4.36
CA PHE A 196 -9.17 10.86 3.79
C PHE A 196 -9.05 10.94 2.27
N LEU A 197 -7.82 10.79 1.78
CA LEU A 197 -7.50 10.50 0.39
C LEU A 197 -7.13 9.01 0.29
N ALA A 198 -8.07 8.20 -0.21
CA ALA A 198 -7.90 6.77 -0.34
C ALA A 198 -6.92 6.38 -1.47
N PRO A 199 -6.13 5.30 -1.30
CA PRO A 199 -5.13 4.87 -2.25
C PRO A 199 -5.73 4.41 -3.59
N GLY A 200 -5.46 5.14 -4.67
CA GLY A 200 -6.03 4.87 -5.99
C GLY A 200 -5.70 3.47 -6.53
N HIS A 201 -4.43 3.03 -6.46
CA HIS A 201 -4.05 1.71 -6.97
C HIS A 201 -4.61 0.56 -6.13
N VAL A 202 -4.69 0.70 -4.79
CA VAL A 202 -5.34 -0.31 -3.94
C VAL A 202 -6.80 -0.43 -4.33
N SER A 203 -7.47 0.71 -4.50
CA SER A 203 -8.87 0.78 -4.90
C SER A 203 -9.12 0.17 -6.29
N MET A 204 -8.15 0.20 -7.20
CA MET A 204 -8.24 -0.52 -8.49
C MET A 204 -8.42 -2.04 -8.29
N VAL A 205 -7.88 -2.60 -7.21
CA VAL A 205 -8.02 -4.01 -6.85
C VAL A 205 -9.30 -4.25 -6.04
N VAL A 206 -9.49 -3.50 -4.97
CA VAL A 206 -10.52 -3.80 -3.95
C VAL A 206 -11.84 -3.07 -4.16
N GLY A 207 -11.88 -2.06 -5.02
CA GLY A 207 -13.06 -1.22 -5.29
C GLY A 207 -13.27 -0.12 -4.25
N GLU A 208 -14.49 0.42 -4.27
CA GLU A 208 -14.97 1.47 -3.36
C GLU A 208 -15.45 0.91 -2.02
N GLN A 209 -16.16 -0.21 -2.08
CA GLN A 209 -16.89 -0.80 -0.94
C GLN A 209 -16.04 -0.96 0.34
N PRO A 210 -14.77 -1.41 0.30
CA PRO A 210 -14.00 -1.62 1.52
C PRO A 210 -13.71 -0.34 2.32
N PHE A 211 -13.95 0.85 1.75
CA PHE A 211 -13.78 2.14 2.42
C PHE A 211 -15.08 2.68 3.03
N GLU A 212 -16.24 2.06 2.78
CA GLU A 212 -17.55 2.51 3.26
C GLU A 212 -17.60 2.69 4.78
N PHE A 213 -16.90 1.83 5.53
CA PHE A 213 -16.83 1.91 6.99
C PHE A 213 -16.28 3.26 7.50
N VAL A 214 -15.41 3.94 6.73
CA VAL A 214 -14.86 5.25 7.12
C VAL A 214 -15.96 6.31 7.16
N ALA A 215 -16.89 6.25 6.21
CA ALA A 215 -18.05 7.12 6.17
C ALA A 215 -19.12 6.64 7.17
N ASP A 216 -19.52 5.38 7.09
CA ASP A 216 -20.69 4.85 7.82
C ASP A 216 -20.48 4.70 9.33
N THR A 217 -19.25 4.46 9.77
CA THR A 217 -18.92 4.17 11.18
C THR A 217 -18.22 5.32 11.87
N TYR A 218 -17.40 6.11 11.14
CA TYR A 218 -16.59 7.18 11.71
C TYR A 218 -17.02 8.58 11.28
N ASP A 219 -18.04 8.70 10.41
CA ASP A 219 -18.53 9.98 9.90
C ASP A 219 -17.41 10.82 9.26
N LYS A 220 -16.53 10.16 8.48
CA LYS A 220 -15.43 10.83 7.77
C LYS A 220 -15.58 10.69 6.25
N PRO A 221 -15.51 11.80 5.50
CA PRO A 221 -15.47 11.74 4.04
C PRO A 221 -14.16 11.10 3.58
N ILE A 222 -14.24 10.28 2.53
CA ILE A 222 -13.08 9.63 1.94
C ILE A 222 -13.19 9.65 0.42
N VAL A 223 -12.10 10.06 -0.25
CA VAL A 223 -12.08 10.19 -1.71
C VAL A 223 -10.96 9.33 -2.30
N ILE A 224 -11.33 8.38 -3.16
CA ILE A 224 -10.37 7.58 -3.92
C ILE A 224 -9.66 8.45 -4.94
N THR A 225 -8.34 8.55 -4.79
CA THR A 225 -7.54 9.61 -5.41
C THR A 225 -6.55 9.06 -6.43
N GLY A 226 -6.48 9.69 -7.61
CA GLY A 226 -5.43 9.45 -8.61
C GLY A 226 -4.05 9.96 -8.17
N PHE A 227 -3.05 9.91 -9.05
CA PHE A 227 -1.65 10.18 -8.69
C PHE A 227 -1.08 11.44 -9.33
N GLU A 228 -1.84 12.14 -10.16
CA GLU A 228 -1.40 13.41 -10.74
C GLU A 228 -1.74 14.57 -9.80
N PRO A 229 -1.03 15.71 -9.86
CA PRO A 229 -1.25 16.82 -8.93
C PRO A 229 -2.69 17.37 -8.99
N LEU A 230 -3.32 17.40 -10.17
CA LEU A 230 -4.73 17.79 -10.28
C LEU A 230 -5.68 16.74 -9.69
N ASP A 231 -5.31 15.45 -9.67
CA ASP A 231 -6.12 14.44 -8.99
C ASP A 231 -6.18 14.71 -7.50
N ILE A 232 -5.02 14.97 -6.89
CA ILE A 232 -4.91 15.22 -5.46
C ILE A 232 -5.64 16.52 -5.08
N LEU A 233 -5.43 17.61 -5.82
CA LEU A 233 -6.13 18.88 -5.58
C LEU A 233 -7.65 18.73 -5.72
N GLN A 234 -8.12 17.97 -6.72
CA GLN A 234 -9.54 17.71 -6.89
C GLN A 234 -10.10 16.87 -5.75
N SER A 235 -9.39 15.82 -5.32
CA SER A 235 -9.82 15.01 -4.18
C SER A 235 -9.89 15.81 -2.88
N ILE A 236 -8.93 16.70 -2.62
CA ILE A 236 -8.99 17.63 -1.48
C ILE A 236 -10.24 18.51 -1.59
N GLN A 237 -10.50 19.08 -2.78
CA GLN A 237 -11.70 19.88 -3.01
C GLN A 237 -12.98 19.08 -2.77
N MET A 238 -13.05 17.81 -3.19
CA MET A 238 -14.18 16.91 -2.97
C MET A 238 -14.39 16.60 -1.47
N VAL A 239 -13.32 16.28 -0.74
CA VAL A 239 -13.38 16.10 0.72
C VAL A 239 -13.91 17.35 1.42
N LEU A 240 -13.38 18.52 1.08
CA LEU A 240 -13.82 19.79 1.67
C LEU A 240 -15.26 20.13 1.30
N GLN A 241 -15.71 19.77 0.10
CA GLN A 241 -17.09 19.96 -0.32
C GLN A 241 -18.04 19.13 0.54
N GLN A 242 -17.69 17.87 0.81
CA GLN A 242 -18.45 17.01 1.71
C GLN A 242 -18.48 17.57 3.14
N LEU A 243 -17.34 18.03 3.68
CA LEU A 243 -17.27 18.66 5.00
C LEU A 243 -18.13 19.94 5.09
N ALA A 244 -18.11 20.80 4.07
CA ALA A 244 -18.92 22.01 4.03
C ALA A 244 -20.44 21.72 3.95
N GLU A 245 -20.81 20.54 3.45
CA GLU A 245 -22.20 20.06 3.32
C GLU A 245 -22.63 19.17 4.49
N ASN A 246 -21.75 18.89 5.45
CA ASN A 246 -21.95 17.87 6.49
C ASN A 246 -22.35 16.50 5.89
N ARG A 247 -21.69 16.10 4.81
CA ARG A 247 -21.83 14.78 4.16
C ARG A 247 -20.59 13.94 4.43
N HIS A 248 -20.79 12.63 4.54
CA HIS A 248 -19.72 11.64 4.70
C HIS A 248 -20.01 10.48 3.76
N GLU A 249 -19.29 10.43 2.64
CA GLU A 249 -19.47 9.40 1.62
C GLU A 249 -18.11 8.97 1.05
N VAL A 250 -18.09 7.75 0.52
CA VAL A 250 -17.00 7.29 -0.35
C VAL A 250 -17.24 7.86 -1.75
N GLU A 251 -16.40 8.79 -2.17
CA GLU A 251 -16.41 9.29 -3.54
C GLU A 251 -15.19 8.78 -4.32
N ASN A 252 -15.36 8.64 -5.63
CA ASN A 252 -14.30 8.16 -6.51
C ASN A 252 -13.88 9.28 -7.46
N GLN A 253 -12.76 9.94 -7.17
CA GLN A 253 -12.15 10.90 -8.09
C GLN A 253 -11.44 10.18 -9.25
N TYR A 254 -10.95 8.97 -9.00
CA TYR A 254 -10.16 8.17 -9.94
C TYR A 254 -11.00 7.23 -10.83
N THR A 255 -12.23 7.64 -11.20
CA THR A 255 -13.20 6.84 -11.97
C THR A 255 -12.67 6.28 -13.29
N ARG A 256 -11.66 6.94 -13.88
CA ARG A 256 -11.02 6.49 -15.12
C ARG A 256 -10.21 5.19 -14.98
N VAL A 257 -9.87 4.80 -13.75
CA VAL A 257 -9.11 3.58 -13.45
C VAL A 257 -9.83 2.66 -12.46
N VAL A 258 -10.53 3.22 -11.47
CA VAL A 258 -11.09 2.45 -10.36
C VAL A 258 -12.54 2.05 -10.64
N PRO A 259 -12.83 0.75 -10.84
CA PRO A 259 -14.21 0.24 -10.89
C PRO A 259 -14.81 0.14 -9.48
N LYS A 260 -16.12 0.40 -9.36
CA LYS A 260 -16.84 0.37 -8.07
C LYS A 260 -16.63 -0.93 -7.27
N ALA A 261 -16.76 -2.07 -7.94
CA ALA A 261 -16.65 -3.40 -7.33
C ALA A 261 -15.19 -3.94 -7.28
N GLY A 262 -14.20 -3.15 -7.68
CA GLY A 262 -12.82 -3.61 -7.80
C GLY A 262 -12.61 -4.58 -8.97
N ASN A 263 -11.50 -5.30 -8.93
CA ASN A 263 -11.10 -6.24 -9.98
C ASN A 263 -11.39 -7.68 -9.53
N ALA A 264 -12.48 -8.25 -10.05
CA ALA A 264 -12.94 -9.59 -9.69
C ALA A 264 -11.89 -10.69 -9.93
N ALA A 265 -11.12 -10.61 -11.03
CA ALA A 265 -10.08 -11.61 -11.33
C ALA A 265 -8.90 -11.51 -10.35
N ALA A 266 -8.51 -10.29 -10.00
CA ALA A 266 -7.47 -10.03 -9.01
C ALA A 266 -7.90 -10.52 -7.62
N LEU A 267 -9.11 -10.15 -7.18
CA LEU A 267 -9.67 -10.57 -5.90
C LEU A 267 -9.79 -12.10 -5.82
N SER A 268 -10.27 -12.76 -6.88
CA SER A 268 -10.35 -14.22 -6.93
C SER A 268 -8.98 -14.88 -6.74
N ALA A 269 -7.93 -14.37 -7.40
CA ALA A 269 -6.57 -14.89 -7.22
C ALA A 269 -6.06 -14.69 -5.78
N VAL A 270 -6.29 -13.51 -5.21
CA VAL A 270 -5.89 -13.18 -3.83
C VAL A 270 -6.61 -14.08 -2.82
N THR A 271 -7.94 -14.22 -2.92
CA THR A 271 -8.74 -15.04 -2.00
C THR A 271 -8.39 -16.53 -2.08
N GLU A 272 -8.03 -17.02 -3.26
CA GLU A 272 -7.61 -18.41 -3.46
C GLU A 272 -6.26 -18.71 -2.79
N VAL A 273 -5.29 -17.80 -2.90
CA VAL A 273 -3.92 -18.05 -2.42
C VAL A 273 -3.72 -17.63 -0.97
N PHE A 274 -4.37 -16.55 -0.54
CA PHE A 274 -4.13 -15.91 0.74
C PHE A 274 -5.32 -15.96 1.68
N GLU A 275 -5.02 -15.92 2.97
CA GLU A 275 -5.97 -15.72 4.07
C GLU A 275 -5.42 -14.72 5.08
N LEU A 276 -6.31 -14.09 5.84
CA LEU A 276 -5.90 -13.12 6.86
C LEU A 276 -5.07 -13.81 7.96
N ARG A 277 -4.03 -13.12 8.42
CA ARG A 277 -3.37 -13.44 9.68
C ARG A 277 -4.23 -12.93 10.84
N GLU A 278 -4.05 -13.51 12.01
CA GLU A 278 -4.71 -13.02 13.22
C GLU A 278 -4.23 -11.61 13.57
N PHE A 279 -2.92 -11.39 13.50
CA PHE A 279 -2.28 -10.10 13.65
C PHE A 279 -1.03 -9.99 12.78
N PHE A 280 -0.57 -8.76 12.56
CA PHE A 280 0.71 -8.47 11.91
C PHE A 280 1.34 -7.25 12.56
N GLU A 281 2.66 -7.27 12.72
CA GLU A 281 3.41 -6.16 13.31
C GLU A 281 3.66 -5.07 12.25
N TRP A 282 3.57 -3.82 12.67
CA TRP A 282 3.82 -2.62 11.89
C TRP A 282 4.85 -1.74 12.60
N ARG A 283 5.92 -1.39 11.91
CA ARG A 283 6.92 -0.45 12.42
C ARG A 283 6.25 0.88 12.76
N GLY A 284 6.32 1.28 14.02
CA GLY A 284 5.76 2.53 14.52
C GLY A 284 4.27 2.48 14.89
N LEU A 285 3.56 1.38 14.63
CA LEU A 285 2.14 1.22 14.97
C LEU A 285 1.86 0.00 15.86
N GLY A 286 2.86 -0.86 16.10
CA GLY A 286 2.69 -2.07 16.89
C GLY A 286 1.94 -3.16 16.13
N SER A 287 1.25 -4.04 16.84
CA SER A 287 0.51 -5.14 16.24
C SER A 287 -0.90 -4.70 15.85
N ILE A 288 -1.30 -4.95 14.61
CA ILE A 288 -2.65 -4.65 14.12
C ILE A 288 -3.33 -5.96 13.72
N ASP A 289 -4.50 -6.20 14.32
CA ASP A 289 -5.31 -7.39 14.06
C ASP A 289 -5.73 -7.44 12.58
N HIS A 290 -5.63 -8.62 11.98
CA HIS A 290 -6.08 -8.91 10.62
C HIS A 290 -5.48 -8.02 9.51
N SER A 291 -4.39 -7.31 9.80
CA SER A 291 -3.73 -6.36 8.88
C SER A 291 -2.72 -7.00 7.94
N GLY A 292 -2.42 -8.29 8.11
CA GLY A 292 -1.51 -9.05 7.26
C GLY A 292 -2.19 -10.27 6.64
N VAL A 293 -1.60 -10.80 5.57
CA VAL A 293 -2.04 -12.06 4.96
C VAL A 293 -0.95 -13.12 5.01
N LYS A 294 -1.37 -14.39 5.03
CA LYS A 294 -0.53 -15.58 4.91
C LYS A 294 -1.06 -16.48 3.82
N MET A 295 -0.23 -17.41 3.35
CA MET A 295 -0.64 -18.37 2.33
C MET A 295 -1.57 -19.42 2.94
N ARG A 296 -2.61 -19.82 2.20
CA ARG A 296 -3.51 -20.91 2.59
C ARG A 296 -2.80 -22.27 2.59
N SER A 297 -3.37 -23.23 3.30
CA SER A 297 -2.85 -24.61 3.39
C SER A 297 -2.58 -25.27 2.03
N ASP A 298 -3.44 -25.03 1.04
CA ASP A 298 -3.33 -25.61 -0.30
C ASP A 298 -2.12 -25.12 -1.09
N PHE A 299 -1.46 -24.06 -0.59
CA PHE A 299 -0.25 -23.47 -1.13
C PHE A 299 0.92 -23.53 -0.14
N ALA A 300 0.83 -24.32 0.93
CA ALA A 300 1.87 -24.43 1.96
C ALA A 300 3.27 -24.82 1.41
N GLY A 301 3.32 -25.58 0.31
CA GLY A 301 4.59 -25.91 -0.37
C GLY A 301 5.30 -24.73 -1.05
N TYR A 302 4.62 -23.59 -1.15
CA TYR A 302 5.13 -22.32 -1.70
C TYR A 302 5.31 -21.26 -0.62
N ASP A 303 5.04 -21.58 0.66
CA ASP A 303 5.16 -20.65 1.79
C ASP A 303 6.55 -20.79 2.42
N ALA A 304 7.37 -19.76 2.31
CA ALA A 304 8.75 -19.78 2.82
C ALA A 304 8.79 -19.86 4.36
N GLU A 305 7.84 -19.26 5.08
CA GLU A 305 7.78 -19.38 6.55
C GLU A 305 7.64 -20.85 6.95
N ARG A 306 6.74 -21.58 6.27
CA ARG A 306 6.50 -23.00 6.54
C ARG A 306 7.65 -23.90 6.07
N LYS A 307 8.23 -23.63 4.90
CA LYS A 307 9.30 -24.45 4.32
C LYS A 307 10.61 -24.34 5.10
N PHE A 308 10.94 -23.14 5.57
CA PHE A 308 12.23 -22.85 6.19
C PHE A 308 12.14 -22.62 7.70
N GLN A 309 10.94 -22.66 8.29
CA GLN A 309 10.67 -22.53 9.72
C GLN A 309 11.15 -21.18 10.31
N VAL A 310 10.91 -20.10 9.57
CA VAL A 310 11.15 -18.72 10.02
C VAL A 310 9.84 -18.08 10.55
N ALA A 311 9.96 -17.13 11.47
CA ALA A 311 8.85 -16.51 12.22
C ALA A 311 8.03 -15.52 11.40
#